data_AF-A0A7W4HDQ4-F1
#
_entry.id   AF-A0A7W4HDQ4-F1
#
_cell.length_a   1.000
_cell.length_b   1.000
_cell.length_c   1.000
_cell.angle_alpha   90.00
_cell.angle_beta   90.00
_cell.angle_gamma   90.00
#
_symmetry.space_group_name_H-M   'P 1'
#
loop_
_entity.id
_entity.type
_entity.pdbx_description
1 polymer ?
#
loop_
_entity_poly.entity_id
_entity_poly.type
_entity_poly.pdbx_seq_one_letter_code
_entity_poly.pdbx_strand_id
1 'polypeptide(L)'
;MVQVKNLKEILSSIGFARTAAGECFTRDYGTCSLSVDFDSQKISYPEEKGLKINDRTTSNFEHPENFVVLECVCRLLEKGYRPEHIELEPRWTVGHDAKGGKADILVRNANGQPLLIIECKTWGAEFSKEKKRTEQDGGQLFSYWQQENATQWLALYASEWDGDKIRYKCLVIHCKDDANIAKLAEKESSIKTYADARNGRERFEVWNETYQKQWLDDVIFSSESQAYKVGIPPLRKGLLKNFTPEDRIVNRFEEILRHNNVSDKENAFNRLVALFICKLVDEMKKQDSDVVDFQYKQGQDTYESLQDRLQHLHQQGMGEFMKETIFYVEADYAERLFTQYTGRQRKVAIEDLNRTIRILKFYSNNDFAFKDVHNKVRTVF
;
A
#
# COMPACT_ATOMS: atom_id res chain seq x y z
N MET A 1 14.52 -22.46 -3.86
CA MET A 1 15.43 -21.42 -4.42
C MET A 1 15.53 -21.60 -5.93
N VAL A 2 15.45 -20.52 -6.71
CA VAL A 2 15.63 -20.55 -8.16
C VAL A 2 17.12 -20.72 -8.48
N GLN A 3 17.46 -21.76 -9.26
CA GLN A 3 18.84 -22.13 -9.62
C GLN A 3 18.87 -22.69 -11.05
N VAL A 4 20.04 -22.77 -11.68
CA VAL A 4 20.17 -23.35 -13.03
C VAL A 4 19.58 -24.76 -13.12
N LYS A 5 19.79 -25.58 -12.09
CA LYS A 5 19.36 -27.00 -12.06
C LYS A 5 17.84 -27.20 -12.14
N ASN A 6 17.05 -26.27 -11.63
CA ASN A 6 15.59 -26.33 -11.65
C ASN A 6 14.97 -25.34 -12.66
N LEU A 7 15.80 -24.60 -13.40
CA LEU A 7 15.32 -23.56 -14.31
C LEU A 7 14.41 -24.11 -15.41
N LYS A 8 14.67 -25.30 -15.96
CA LYS A 8 13.81 -25.90 -17.00
C LYS A 8 12.39 -26.18 -16.50
N GLU A 9 12.25 -26.72 -15.30
CA GLU A 9 10.96 -26.97 -14.64
C GLU A 9 10.24 -25.65 -14.35
N ILE A 10 10.98 -24.68 -13.82
CA ILE A 10 10.47 -23.34 -13.54
C ILE A 10 9.93 -22.68 -14.81
N LEU A 11 10.72 -22.64 -15.88
CA LEU A 11 10.32 -22.04 -17.15
C LEU A 11 9.04 -22.67 -17.68
N SER A 12 8.95 -24.00 -17.63
CA SER A 12 7.74 -24.72 -18.03
C SER A 12 6.53 -24.35 -17.16
N SER A 13 6.72 -24.25 -15.83
CA SER A 13 5.65 -23.87 -14.88
C SER A 13 5.13 -22.45 -15.09
N ILE A 14 5.98 -21.53 -15.55
CA ILE A 14 5.62 -20.15 -15.86
C ILE A 14 5.33 -19.97 -17.36
N GLY A 15 4.96 -21.04 -18.08
CA GLY A 15 4.40 -20.93 -19.43
C GLY A 15 5.39 -20.78 -20.58
N PHE A 16 6.68 -21.07 -20.38
CA PHE A 16 7.61 -21.22 -21.51
C PHE A 16 7.43 -22.59 -22.16
N ALA A 17 7.47 -22.61 -23.49
CA ALA A 17 7.53 -23.83 -24.28
C ALA A 17 8.96 -24.07 -24.76
N ARG A 18 9.41 -25.33 -24.73
CA ARG A 18 10.67 -25.72 -25.33
C ARG A 18 10.56 -25.66 -26.86
N THR A 19 11.55 -25.05 -27.50
CA THR A 19 11.64 -24.99 -28.97
C THR A 19 12.15 -26.32 -29.55
N ALA A 20 11.84 -26.57 -30.83
CA ALA A 20 12.26 -27.80 -31.51
C ALA A 20 13.77 -27.85 -31.83
N ALA A 21 14.44 -26.69 -31.84
CA ALA A 21 15.85 -26.55 -32.16
C ALA A 21 16.64 -26.07 -30.93
N GLY A 22 17.60 -26.90 -30.48
CA GLY A 22 18.48 -26.59 -29.35
C GLY A 22 17.84 -26.75 -27.98
N GLU A 23 18.55 -26.31 -26.93
CA GLU A 23 18.06 -26.24 -25.56
C GLU A 23 17.52 -24.83 -25.25
N CYS A 24 16.58 -24.35 -26.07
CA CYS A 24 15.98 -23.02 -25.93
C CYS A 24 14.50 -23.10 -25.55
N PHE A 25 14.06 -22.21 -24.66
CA PHE A 25 12.70 -22.06 -24.17
C PHE A 25 12.16 -20.68 -24.53
N THR A 26 10.93 -20.60 -25.02
CA THR A 26 10.28 -19.35 -25.42
C THR A 26 8.93 -19.18 -24.76
N ARG A 27 8.59 -17.98 -24.30
CA ARG A 27 7.23 -17.62 -23.85
C ARG A 27 6.71 -16.46 -24.68
N ASP A 28 5.54 -16.65 -25.26
CA ASP A 28 4.83 -15.66 -26.07
C ASP A 28 3.78 -14.94 -25.22
N TYR A 29 3.70 -13.61 -25.35
CA TYR A 29 2.74 -12.74 -24.67
C TYR A 29 1.79 -12.04 -25.67
N GLY A 30 1.67 -12.57 -26.89
CA GLY A 30 0.91 -12.05 -28.01
C GLY A 30 1.60 -10.89 -28.74
N THR A 31 2.10 -9.89 -28.01
CA THR A 31 2.74 -8.70 -28.59
C THR A 31 4.27 -8.77 -28.61
N CYS A 32 4.85 -9.65 -27.80
CA CYS A 32 6.29 -9.84 -27.63
C CYS A 32 6.58 -11.27 -27.14
N SER A 33 7.85 -11.67 -27.18
CA SER A 33 8.30 -12.96 -26.68
C SER A 33 9.57 -12.82 -25.87
N LEU A 34 9.75 -13.69 -24.87
CA LEU A 34 11.01 -13.87 -24.15
C LEU A 34 11.59 -15.23 -24.51
N SER A 35 12.92 -15.34 -24.54
CA SER A 35 13.59 -16.62 -24.71
C SER A 35 14.74 -16.83 -23.73
N VAL A 36 14.95 -18.09 -23.36
CA VAL A 36 16.03 -18.54 -22.50
C VAL A 36 16.77 -19.67 -23.21
N ASP A 37 18.02 -19.42 -23.53
CA ASP A 37 18.90 -20.33 -24.25
C ASP A 37 19.91 -20.94 -23.28
N PHE A 38 19.82 -22.26 -23.06
CA PHE A 38 20.73 -22.99 -22.17
C PHE A 38 22.08 -23.30 -22.83
N ASP A 39 22.16 -23.34 -24.16
CA ASP A 39 23.40 -23.61 -24.89
C ASP A 39 24.32 -22.39 -24.79
N SER A 40 23.77 -21.19 -24.97
CA SER A 40 24.52 -19.93 -24.80
C SER A 40 24.45 -19.33 -23.40
N GLN A 41 23.65 -19.90 -22.50
CA GLN A 41 23.39 -19.42 -21.13
C GLN A 41 22.91 -17.96 -21.07
N LYS A 42 22.03 -17.61 -22.01
CA LYS A 42 21.52 -16.24 -22.20
C LYS A 42 20.02 -16.15 -22.00
N ILE A 43 19.60 -15.01 -21.48
CA ILE A 43 18.21 -14.59 -21.38
C ILE A 43 18.02 -13.45 -22.38
N SER A 44 17.10 -13.64 -23.32
CA SER A 44 16.75 -12.63 -24.32
C SER A 44 15.39 -12.03 -23.97
N TYR A 45 15.43 -10.76 -23.59
CA TYR A 45 14.25 -9.93 -23.36
C TYR A 45 13.84 -9.23 -24.67
N PRO A 46 12.57 -8.80 -24.82
CA PRO A 46 12.03 -8.23 -26.06
C PRO A 46 12.55 -6.81 -26.38
N GLU A 47 13.86 -6.66 -26.61
CA GLU A 47 14.50 -5.40 -27.03
C GLU A 47 13.91 -4.88 -28.36
N GLU A 48 13.50 -5.79 -29.25
CA GLU A 48 12.83 -5.47 -30.52
C GLU A 48 11.45 -4.82 -30.34
N LYS A 49 10.85 -4.94 -29.14
CA LYS A 49 9.61 -4.28 -28.75
C LYS A 49 9.85 -3.08 -27.84
N GLY A 50 11.10 -2.66 -27.69
CA GLY A 50 11.49 -1.44 -26.99
C GLY A 50 11.89 -1.63 -25.53
N LEU A 51 11.89 -2.85 -24.98
CA LEU A 51 12.43 -3.09 -23.64
C LEU A 51 13.91 -2.71 -23.63
N LYS A 52 14.29 -1.82 -22.71
CA LYS A 52 15.64 -1.26 -22.67
C LYS A 52 16.53 -2.09 -21.76
N ILE A 53 17.71 -2.46 -22.23
CA ILE A 53 18.72 -3.17 -21.45
C ILE A 53 19.98 -2.32 -21.43
N ASN A 54 20.31 -1.72 -20.28
CA ASN A 54 21.47 -0.83 -20.16
C ASN A 54 22.78 -1.57 -19.89
N ASP A 55 22.67 -2.79 -19.35
CA ASP A 55 23.76 -3.69 -19.04
C ASP A 55 23.22 -5.13 -19.15
N ARG A 56 24.09 -6.11 -19.37
CA ARG A 56 23.67 -7.50 -19.60
C ARG A 56 23.98 -8.42 -18.41
N THR A 57 24.24 -7.87 -17.22
CA THR A 57 24.57 -8.68 -16.05
C THR A 57 23.36 -9.42 -15.49
N THR A 58 22.13 -8.95 -15.74
CA THR A 58 20.88 -9.68 -15.43
C THR A 58 20.34 -10.54 -16.57
N SER A 59 21.08 -10.65 -17.69
CA SER A 59 20.66 -11.34 -18.91
C SER A 59 21.42 -12.65 -19.16
N ASN A 60 21.99 -13.25 -18.11
CA ASN A 60 22.84 -14.45 -18.18
C ASN A 60 22.62 -15.38 -16.98
N PHE A 61 23.31 -16.51 -16.92
CA PHE A 61 23.13 -17.54 -15.89
C PHE A 61 24.16 -17.45 -14.73
N GLU A 62 24.95 -16.39 -14.67
CA GLU A 62 26.07 -16.25 -13.72
C GLU A 62 25.59 -16.13 -12.26
N HIS A 63 24.42 -15.52 -12.05
CA HIS A 63 23.88 -15.27 -10.73
C HIS A 63 22.44 -15.77 -10.60
N PRO A 64 22.08 -16.46 -9.50
CA PRO A 64 20.70 -16.89 -9.25
C PRO A 64 19.68 -15.75 -9.24
N GLU A 65 20.12 -14.54 -8.86
CA GLU A 65 19.30 -13.32 -8.86
C GLU A 65 18.80 -12.95 -10.27
N ASN A 66 19.57 -13.26 -11.32
CA ASN A 66 19.17 -13.01 -12.71
C ASN A 66 17.89 -13.77 -13.09
N PHE A 67 17.68 -14.95 -12.51
CA PHE A 67 16.45 -15.72 -12.73
C PHE A 67 15.26 -15.14 -11.96
N VAL A 68 15.50 -14.46 -10.84
CA VAL A 68 14.47 -13.69 -10.13
C VAL A 68 14.07 -12.47 -10.96
N VAL A 69 15.03 -11.78 -11.59
CA VAL A 69 14.77 -10.68 -12.52
C VAL A 69 13.96 -11.15 -13.73
N LEU A 70 14.36 -12.26 -14.36
CA LEU A 70 13.60 -12.88 -15.46
C LEU A 70 12.15 -13.15 -15.05
N GLU A 71 11.95 -13.78 -13.90
CA GLU A 71 10.61 -14.15 -13.44
C GLU A 71 9.78 -12.91 -13.07
N CYS A 72 10.39 -11.86 -12.50
CA CYS A 72 9.74 -10.57 -12.28
C CYS A 72 9.31 -9.89 -13.59
N VAL A 73 10.17 -9.88 -14.62
CA VAL A 73 9.83 -9.36 -15.95
C VAL A 73 8.67 -10.15 -16.57
N CYS A 74 8.66 -11.48 -16.42
CA CYS A 74 7.54 -12.31 -16.88
C CYS A 74 6.22 -11.88 -16.22
N ARG A 75 6.22 -11.63 -14.91
CA ARG A 75 5.03 -11.13 -14.20
C ARG A 75 4.60 -9.75 -14.67
N LEU A 76 5.53 -8.83 -14.92
CA LEU A 76 5.21 -7.51 -15.44
C LEU A 76 4.50 -7.62 -16.81
N LEU A 77 5.03 -8.43 -17.71
CA LEU A 77 4.43 -8.63 -19.04
C LEU A 77 3.07 -9.31 -18.96
N GLU A 78 2.93 -10.35 -18.13
CA GLU A 78 1.67 -11.04 -17.87
C GLU A 78 0.61 -10.11 -17.26
N LYS A 79 1.03 -9.17 -16.40
CA LYS A 79 0.14 -8.14 -15.83
C LYS A 79 -0.33 -7.11 -16.87
N GLY A 80 0.34 -7.02 -18.01
CA GLY A 80 0.02 -6.10 -19.10
C GLY A 80 0.91 -4.86 -19.16
N TYR A 81 2.06 -4.84 -18.47
CA TYR A 81 3.08 -3.82 -18.72
C TYR A 81 3.71 -4.07 -20.10
N ARG A 82 3.79 -3.01 -20.91
CA ARG A 82 4.33 -3.05 -22.27
C ARG A 82 5.86 -3.06 -22.24
N PRO A 83 6.53 -3.84 -23.11
CA PRO A 83 8.00 -3.94 -23.16
C PRO A 83 8.70 -2.59 -23.19
N GLU A 84 8.26 -1.63 -24.01
CA GLU A 84 8.91 -0.32 -24.15
C GLU A 84 8.87 0.56 -22.89
N HIS A 85 8.07 0.17 -21.90
CA HIS A 85 7.99 0.84 -20.62
C HIS A 85 8.86 0.17 -19.54
N ILE A 86 9.53 -0.94 -19.86
CA ILE A 86 10.40 -1.69 -18.96
C ILE A 86 11.86 -1.42 -19.33
N GLU A 87 12.65 -1.10 -18.32
CA GLU A 87 14.08 -0.83 -18.44
C GLU A 87 14.83 -1.67 -17.42
N LEU A 88 15.74 -2.50 -17.89
CA LEU A 88 16.63 -3.31 -17.06
C LEU A 88 17.94 -2.57 -16.82
N GLU A 89 18.40 -2.70 -15.58
CA GLU A 89 19.70 -2.20 -15.15
C GLU A 89 19.91 -0.69 -15.40
N PRO A 90 18.90 0.19 -15.22
CA PRO A 90 19.04 1.63 -15.44
C PRO A 90 20.24 2.19 -14.68
N ARG A 91 21.01 3.04 -15.36
CA ARG A 91 22.18 3.70 -14.80
C ARG A 91 21.92 5.18 -14.64
N TRP A 92 22.09 5.67 -13.42
CA TRP A 92 22.09 7.10 -13.14
C TRP A 92 23.53 7.58 -12.94
N THR A 93 23.89 8.69 -13.58
CA THR A 93 25.21 9.32 -13.40
C THR A 93 25.16 10.24 -12.18
N VAL A 94 25.98 9.96 -11.17
CA VAL A 94 26.12 10.84 -9.99
C VAL A 94 27.39 11.66 -10.15
N GLY A 95 27.27 12.88 -10.71
CA GLY A 95 28.42 13.74 -10.98
C GLY A 95 29.40 13.15 -12.01
N HIS A 96 30.56 13.81 -12.18
CA HIS A 96 31.49 13.51 -13.27
C HIS A 96 32.21 12.15 -13.17
N ASP A 97 32.27 11.49 -12.00
CA ASP A 97 33.11 10.27 -11.84
C ASP A 97 32.56 9.20 -10.87
N ALA A 98 31.36 9.34 -10.28
CA ALA A 98 30.81 8.29 -9.42
C ALA A 98 29.75 7.47 -10.17
N LYS A 99 30.01 6.16 -10.30
CA LYS A 99 28.99 5.19 -10.73
C LYS A 99 27.82 5.29 -9.75
N GLY A 100 26.68 5.83 -10.21
CA GLY A 100 25.44 5.79 -9.43
C GLY A 100 24.99 4.35 -9.23
N GLY A 101 24.09 4.16 -8.27
CA GLY A 101 23.43 2.87 -8.07
C GLY A 101 22.77 2.38 -9.36
N LYS A 102 22.61 1.05 -9.48
CA LYS A 102 21.97 0.39 -10.60
C LYS A 102 20.85 -0.47 -10.06
N ALA A 103 19.60 -0.07 -10.32
CA ALA A 103 18.45 -0.88 -9.96
C ALA A 103 18.30 -2.04 -10.94
N ASP A 104 17.60 -3.11 -10.56
CA ASP A 104 17.38 -4.23 -11.47
C ASP A 104 16.36 -3.89 -12.56
N ILE A 105 15.22 -3.29 -12.17
CA ILE A 105 14.12 -2.96 -13.09
C ILE A 105 13.55 -1.57 -12.77
N LEU A 106 13.39 -0.75 -13.80
CA LEU A 106 12.60 0.47 -13.80
C LEU A 106 11.42 0.31 -14.76
N VAL A 107 10.22 0.63 -14.29
CA VAL A 107 9.00 0.66 -15.10
C VAL A 107 8.54 2.10 -15.22
N ARG A 108 8.27 2.54 -16.44
CA ARG A 108 7.70 3.86 -16.75
C ARG A 108 6.20 3.73 -17.04
N ASN A 109 5.45 4.80 -16.81
CA ASN A 109 4.05 4.87 -17.22
C ASN A 109 3.93 5.18 -18.73
N ALA A 110 2.70 5.20 -19.25
CA ALA A 110 2.44 5.49 -20.66
C ALA A 110 2.93 6.88 -21.14
N ASN A 111 3.21 7.81 -20.21
CA ASN A 111 3.75 9.13 -20.50
C ASN A 111 5.28 9.18 -20.39
N GLY A 112 5.95 8.03 -20.20
CA GLY A 112 7.40 7.93 -20.03
C GLY A 112 7.91 8.35 -18.64
N GLN A 113 7.01 8.68 -17.70
CA GLN A 113 7.42 9.04 -16.34
C GLN A 113 7.71 7.77 -15.52
N PRO A 114 8.70 7.81 -14.61
CA PRO A 114 8.98 6.70 -13.70
C PRO A 114 7.75 6.32 -12.88
N LEU A 115 7.44 5.03 -12.82
CA LEU A 115 6.33 4.49 -12.06
C LEU A 115 6.82 3.59 -10.92
N LEU A 116 7.59 2.55 -11.27
CA LEU A 116 8.06 1.52 -10.33
C LEU A 116 9.59 1.40 -10.43
N ILE A 117 10.27 1.28 -9.29
CA ILE A 117 11.63 0.74 -9.23
C ILE A 117 11.57 -0.57 -8.45
N ILE A 118 12.13 -1.64 -9.01
CA ILE A 118 12.12 -2.97 -8.41
C ILE A 118 13.56 -3.42 -8.20
N GLU A 119 13.89 -3.75 -6.95
CA GLU A 119 15.12 -4.45 -6.57
C GLU A 119 14.76 -5.93 -6.34
N CYS A 120 15.41 -6.82 -7.08
CA CYS A 120 15.24 -8.26 -6.98
C CYS A 120 16.27 -8.84 -6.03
N LYS A 121 15.85 -9.79 -5.19
CA LYS A 121 16.72 -10.57 -4.33
C LYS A 121 16.34 -12.04 -4.36
N THR A 122 17.33 -12.90 -4.15
CA THR A 122 17.02 -14.32 -3.91
C THR A 122 16.21 -14.47 -2.62
N TRP A 123 15.23 -15.37 -2.64
CA TRP A 123 14.37 -15.64 -1.48
C TRP A 123 15.18 -16.10 -0.27
N GLY A 124 14.75 -15.70 0.93
CA GLY A 124 15.35 -16.11 2.19
C GLY A 124 16.33 -15.06 2.70
N ALA A 125 17.62 -15.40 2.78
CA ALA A 125 18.62 -14.60 3.48
C ALA A 125 18.87 -13.23 2.81
N GLU A 126 19.09 -13.18 1.50
CA GLU A 126 19.36 -11.93 0.78
C GLU A 126 18.16 -10.98 0.82
N PHE A 127 16.95 -11.48 0.54
CA PHE A 127 15.72 -10.69 0.71
C PHE A 127 15.56 -10.16 2.15
N SER A 128 15.78 -11.00 3.17
CA SER A 128 15.64 -10.58 4.57
C SER A 128 16.69 -9.55 4.99
N LYS A 129 17.91 -9.67 4.44
CA LYS A 129 19.01 -8.75 4.66
C LYS A 129 18.72 -7.40 4.02
N GLU A 130 18.27 -7.38 2.76
CA GLU A 130 17.97 -6.12 2.07
C GLU A 130 16.76 -5.43 2.68
N LYS A 131 15.71 -6.18 3.07
CA LYS A 131 14.58 -5.62 3.85
C LYS A 131 15.05 -4.93 5.13
N LYS A 132 15.90 -5.61 5.92
CA LYS A 132 16.46 -5.04 7.16
C LYS A 132 17.31 -3.81 6.89
N ARG A 133 18.11 -3.81 5.81
CA ARG A 133 18.92 -2.68 5.39
C ARG A 133 18.02 -1.48 5.03
N THR A 134 17.00 -1.70 4.20
CA THR A 134 16.01 -0.67 3.88
C THR A 134 15.36 -0.10 5.15
N GLU A 135 15.01 -0.95 6.13
CA GLU A 135 14.45 -0.51 7.41
C GLU A 135 15.46 0.24 8.30
N GLN A 136 16.76 0.05 8.12
CA GLN A 136 17.79 0.72 8.91
C GLN A 136 18.11 2.11 8.38
N ASP A 137 18.28 2.26 7.07
CA ASP A 137 18.79 3.49 6.45
C ASP A 137 18.21 3.81 5.06
N GLY A 138 17.20 3.07 4.61
CA GLY A 138 16.60 3.19 3.27
C GLY A 138 17.29 2.33 2.20
N GLY A 139 18.49 1.81 2.44
CA GLY A 139 19.17 0.86 1.56
C GLY A 139 19.27 1.32 0.11
N GLN A 140 19.20 0.35 -0.81
CA GLN A 140 19.30 0.62 -2.25
C GLN A 140 18.07 1.38 -2.79
N LEU A 141 16.87 1.00 -2.35
CA LEU A 141 15.60 1.56 -2.86
C LEU A 141 15.52 3.09 -2.73
N PHE A 142 15.86 3.65 -1.57
CA PHE A 142 15.84 5.11 -1.36
C PHE A 142 16.96 5.82 -2.13
N SER A 143 18.09 5.14 -2.33
CA SER A 143 19.18 5.66 -3.16
C SER A 143 18.76 5.78 -4.62
N TYR A 144 18.03 4.80 -5.16
CA TYR A 144 17.48 4.87 -6.52
C TYR A 144 16.38 5.91 -6.63
N TRP A 145 15.50 5.99 -5.62
CA TRP A 145 14.46 7.00 -5.60
C TRP A 145 15.04 8.43 -5.66
N GLN A 146 16.17 8.69 -5.00
CA GLN A 146 16.86 9.97 -5.11
C GLN A 146 17.34 10.29 -6.54
N GLN A 147 17.70 9.27 -7.32
CA GLN A 147 18.09 9.48 -8.72
C GLN A 147 16.88 9.67 -9.63
N GLU A 148 15.77 9.02 -9.30
CA GLU A 148 14.54 9.02 -10.10
C GLU A 148 13.35 9.51 -9.26
N ASN A 149 13.39 10.81 -8.94
CA ASN A 149 12.52 11.45 -7.94
C ASN A 149 11.02 11.30 -8.19
N ALA A 150 10.60 11.16 -9.44
CA ALA A 150 9.19 11.03 -9.82
C ALA A 150 8.63 9.61 -9.63
N THR A 151 9.45 8.65 -9.19
CA THR A 151 9.02 7.28 -8.92
C THR A 151 7.89 7.26 -7.89
N GLN A 152 6.84 6.47 -8.18
CA GLN A 152 5.65 6.40 -7.33
C GLN A 152 5.69 5.19 -6.39
N TRP A 153 6.40 4.13 -6.76
CA TRP A 153 6.50 2.91 -5.97
C TRP A 153 7.90 2.32 -6.01
N LEU A 154 8.40 1.90 -4.84
CA LEU A 154 9.63 1.12 -4.71
C LEU A 154 9.26 -0.29 -4.29
N ALA A 155 9.82 -1.31 -4.93
CA ALA A 155 9.49 -2.69 -4.64
C ALA A 155 10.76 -3.50 -4.35
N LEU A 156 10.71 -4.28 -3.28
CA LEU A 156 11.62 -5.38 -3.01
C LEU A 156 10.95 -6.68 -3.42
N TYR A 157 11.51 -7.34 -4.43
CA TYR A 157 10.94 -8.53 -5.05
C TYR A 157 11.82 -9.75 -4.81
N ALA A 158 11.21 -10.90 -4.54
CA ALA A 158 11.90 -12.18 -4.50
C ALA A 158 10.99 -13.29 -4.98
N SER A 159 11.57 -14.31 -5.60
CA SER A 159 10.85 -15.53 -5.95
C SER A 159 11.63 -16.80 -5.62
N GLU A 160 10.88 -17.88 -5.41
CA GLU A 160 11.42 -19.21 -5.18
C GLU A 160 10.59 -20.29 -5.87
N TRP A 161 11.28 -21.35 -6.28
CA TRP A 161 10.66 -22.62 -6.61
C TRP A 161 10.45 -23.44 -5.34
N ASP A 162 9.20 -23.83 -5.08
CA ASP A 162 8.83 -24.70 -3.96
C ASP A 162 8.81 -26.19 -4.33
N GLY A 163 9.04 -26.52 -5.60
CA GLY A 163 9.00 -27.89 -6.15
C GLY A 163 7.86 -28.13 -7.12
N ASP A 164 6.81 -27.30 -7.07
CA ASP A 164 5.60 -27.43 -7.90
C ASP A 164 5.26 -26.12 -8.62
N LYS A 165 5.41 -24.99 -7.92
CA LYS A 165 5.12 -23.67 -8.47
C LYS A 165 6.11 -22.62 -8.01
N ILE A 166 6.15 -21.52 -8.76
CA ILE A 166 6.84 -20.33 -8.32
C ILE A 166 6.00 -19.61 -7.27
N ARG A 167 6.62 -19.35 -6.12
CA ARG A 167 6.13 -18.42 -5.10
C ARG A 167 6.95 -17.14 -5.17
N TYR A 168 6.31 -16.02 -4.88
CA TYR A 168 6.97 -14.72 -4.86
C TYR A 168 6.55 -13.89 -3.65
N LYS A 169 7.37 -12.87 -3.36
CA LYS A 169 7.14 -11.83 -2.37
C LYS A 169 7.42 -10.50 -3.04
N CYS A 170 6.52 -9.55 -2.85
CA CYS A 170 6.68 -8.19 -3.36
C CYS A 170 6.29 -7.22 -2.24
N LEU A 171 7.30 -6.68 -1.55
CA LEU A 171 7.08 -5.64 -0.55
C LEU A 171 7.27 -4.28 -1.21
N VAL A 172 6.32 -3.37 -1.02
CA VAL A 172 6.25 -2.12 -1.76
C VAL A 172 6.18 -0.92 -0.80
N ILE A 173 6.86 0.16 -1.16
CA ILE A 173 6.79 1.46 -0.50
C ILE A 173 6.11 2.45 -1.46
N HIS A 174 5.14 3.20 -0.94
CA HIS A 174 4.47 4.27 -1.68
C HIS A 174 5.26 5.58 -1.53
N CYS A 175 5.65 6.19 -2.65
CA CYS A 175 6.53 7.36 -2.70
C CYS A 175 5.79 8.69 -2.77
N LYS A 176 4.55 8.75 -2.29
CA LYS A 176 3.72 9.95 -2.34
C LYS A 176 3.04 10.16 -1.01
N ASP A 177 2.96 11.43 -0.62
CA ASP A 177 2.28 11.79 0.60
C ASP A 177 0.78 11.49 0.54
N ASP A 178 0.26 10.98 1.65
CA ASP A 178 -1.17 10.86 1.85
C ASP A 178 -1.81 12.26 1.98
N ALA A 179 -2.96 12.46 1.34
CA ALA A 179 -3.60 13.77 1.28
C ALA A 179 -4.05 14.30 2.65
N ASN A 180 -4.42 13.43 3.59
CA ASN A 180 -4.78 13.83 4.95
C ASN A 180 -3.52 14.17 5.76
N ILE A 181 -2.44 13.39 5.59
CA ILE A 181 -1.15 13.70 6.21
C ILE A 181 -0.60 15.04 5.72
N ALA A 182 -0.66 15.31 4.41
CA ALA A 182 -0.26 16.59 3.84
C ALA A 182 -1.04 17.76 4.45
N LYS A 183 -2.37 17.64 4.56
CA LYS A 183 -3.24 18.65 5.22
C LYS A 183 -2.94 18.82 6.72
N LEU A 184 -2.51 17.76 7.40
CA LEU A 184 -2.10 17.82 8.80
C LEU A 184 -0.77 18.57 8.94
N ALA A 185 0.19 18.30 8.06
CA ALA A 185 1.50 18.95 8.04
C ALA A 185 1.42 20.47 7.81
N GLU A 186 0.42 20.96 7.07
CA GLU A 186 0.14 22.40 6.94
C GLU A 186 -0.15 23.10 8.29
N LYS A 187 -0.66 22.36 9.27
CA LYS A 187 -1.03 22.89 10.60
C LYS A 187 0.00 22.55 11.68
N GLU A 188 0.77 21.48 11.47
CA GLU A 188 1.70 20.92 12.44
C GLU A 188 3.06 20.69 11.79
N SER A 189 3.97 21.65 11.96
CA SER A 189 5.29 21.67 11.30
C SER A 189 6.25 20.57 11.74
N SER A 190 5.91 19.79 12.78
CA SER A 190 6.66 18.62 13.20
C SER A 190 6.44 17.40 12.30
N ILE A 191 5.37 17.39 11.49
CA ILE A 191 5.10 16.29 10.55
C ILE A 191 5.98 16.47 9.32
N LYS A 192 6.86 15.49 9.06
CA LYS A 192 7.72 15.47 7.88
C LYS A 192 6.95 14.89 6.68
N THR A 193 7.09 15.49 5.50
CA THR A 193 6.46 15.01 4.27
C THR A 193 7.50 14.70 3.19
N TYR A 194 7.17 13.84 2.23
CA TYR A 194 8.06 13.57 1.10
C TYR A 194 8.21 14.79 0.20
N ALA A 195 7.18 15.64 0.10
CA ALA A 195 7.23 16.89 -0.63
C ALA A 195 8.35 17.83 -0.14
N ASP A 196 8.67 17.80 1.16
CA ASP A 196 9.72 18.63 1.77
C ASP A 196 11.12 17.98 1.72
N ALA A 197 11.21 16.68 1.41
CA ALA A 197 12.44 15.91 1.46
C ALA A 197 13.30 16.08 0.20
N ARG A 198 14.59 16.42 0.39
CA ARG A 198 15.52 16.83 -0.67
C ARG A 198 16.46 15.73 -1.14
N ASN A 199 16.61 14.66 -0.36
CA ASN A 199 17.54 13.57 -0.63
C ASN A 199 17.01 12.24 -0.08
N GLY A 200 17.67 11.13 -0.41
CA GLY A 200 17.25 9.79 -0.01
C GLY A 200 17.18 9.60 1.50
N ARG A 201 18.06 10.26 2.27
CA ARG A 201 18.06 10.20 3.74
C ARG A 201 16.84 10.90 4.33
N GLU A 202 16.52 12.11 3.89
CA GLU A 202 15.33 12.83 4.36
C GLU A 202 14.04 12.06 3.98
N ARG A 203 14.00 11.45 2.80
CA ARG A 203 12.88 10.58 2.41
C ARG A 203 12.77 9.36 3.32
N PHE A 204 13.90 8.74 3.67
CA PHE A 204 13.89 7.64 4.64
C PHE A 204 13.38 8.09 6.01
N GLU A 205 13.79 9.27 6.48
CA GLU A 205 13.27 9.84 7.74
C GLU A 205 11.76 10.06 7.70
N VAL A 206 11.22 10.59 6.59
CA VAL A 206 9.77 10.70 6.39
C VAL A 206 9.09 9.33 6.44
N TRP A 207 9.63 8.34 5.72
CA TRP A 207 9.08 6.98 5.73
C TRP A 207 9.12 6.35 7.12
N ASN A 208 10.20 6.57 7.87
CA ASN A 208 10.39 6.07 9.22
C ASN A 208 9.44 6.73 10.23
N GLU A 209 9.39 8.05 10.26
CA GLU A 209 8.69 8.81 11.31
C GLU A 209 7.21 8.97 11.00
N THR A 210 6.87 9.35 9.77
CA THR A 210 5.48 9.69 9.39
C THR A 210 4.73 8.47 8.90
N TYR A 211 5.38 7.63 8.09
CA TYR A 211 4.76 6.41 7.54
C TYR A 211 5.17 5.13 8.29
N GLN A 212 5.84 5.24 9.45
CA GLN A 212 6.14 4.13 10.36
C GLN A 212 6.81 2.91 9.69
N LYS A 213 7.66 3.15 8.69
CA LYS A 213 8.30 2.13 7.84
C LYS A 213 7.31 1.15 7.22
N GLN A 214 6.12 1.64 6.85
CA GLN A 214 5.07 0.78 6.30
C GLN A 214 5.53 0.13 4.98
N TRP A 215 5.48 -1.20 4.97
CA TRP A 215 5.53 -2.01 3.76
C TRP A 215 4.11 -2.41 3.35
N LEU A 216 3.82 -2.28 2.06
CA LEU A 216 2.60 -2.75 1.43
C LEU A 216 2.88 -4.09 0.76
N ASP A 217 2.04 -5.08 1.00
CA ASP A 217 2.24 -6.43 0.45
C ASP A 217 1.52 -6.56 -0.89
N ASP A 218 2.28 -6.93 -1.92
CA ASP A 218 1.82 -7.33 -3.25
C ASP A 218 0.86 -6.37 -3.98
N VAL A 219 0.97 -5.06 -3.75
CA VAL A 219 0.09 -4.08 -4.43
C VAL A 219 0.35 -3.97 -5.94
N ILE A 220 1.51 -4.44 -6.43
CA ILE A 220 1.88 -4.39 -7.85
C ILE A 220 1.31 -5.58 -8.62
N PHE A 221 1.44 -6.81 -8.11
CA PHE A 221 1.09 -8.03 -8.86
C PHE A 221 -0.22 -8.68 -8.40
N SER A 222 -0.78 -8.32 -7.24
CA SER A 222 -2.06 -8.86 -6.75
C SER A 222 -3.16 -8.82 -7.80
N SER A 223 -4.08 -9.79 -7.76
CA SER A 223 -5.19 -9.86 -8.72
C SER A 223 -6.09 -8.63 -8.75
N GLU A 224 -6.09 -7.82 -7.69
CA GLU A 224 -6.86 -6.57 -7.57
C GLU A 224 -6.22 -5.36 -8.24
N SER A 225 -4.93 -5.45 -8.59
CA SER A 225 -4.22 -4.36 -9.26
C SER A 225 -4.33 -4.47 -10.78
N GLN A 226 -4.26 -3.32 -11.46
CA GLN A 226 -4.16 -3.23 -12.90
C GLN A 226 -2.82 -2.59 -13.27
N ALA A 227 -2.17 -3.05 -14.35
CA ALA A 227 -0.97 -2.41 -14.86
C ALA A 227 -1.18 -0.89 -15.05
N TYR A 228 -0.19 -0.09 -14.68
CA TYR A 228 -0.22 1.38 -14.69
C TYR A 228 -1.19 2.06 -13.72
N LYS A 229 -2.07 1.31 -13.04
CA LYS A 229 -3.00 1.82 -12.03
C LYS A 229 -2.78 1.10 -10.70
N VAL A 230 -1.55 1.18 -10.23
CA VAL A 230 -1.19 0.67 -8.91
C VAL A 230 -1.83 1.55 -7.85
N GLY A 231 -2.54 0.93 -6.93
CA GLY A 231 -3.20 1.58 -5.80
C GLY A 231 -3.18 0.65 -4.61
N ILE A 232 -3.49 1.19 -3.44
CA ILE A 232 -3.58 0.40 -2.22
C ILE A 232 -5.02 -0.12 -2.14
N PRO A 233 -5.24 -1.44 -2.35
CA PRO A 233 -6.58 -1.98 -2.27
C PRO A 233 -7.08 -1.87 -0.83
N PRO A 234 -8.38 -1.61 -0.63
CA PRO A 234 -8.96 -1.63 0.70
C PRO A 234 -8.94 -3.06 1.25
N LEU A 235 -8.70 -3.19 2.55
CA LEU A 235 -8.63 -4.47 3.24
C LEU A 235 -9.97 -5.23 3.12
N ARG A 236 -9.90 -6.53 2.86
CA ARG A 236 -11.07 -7.42 2.85
C ARG A 236 -11.05 -8.35 4.05
N LYS A 237 -12.24 -8.83 4.43
CA LYS A 237 -12.39 -9.72 5.59
C LYS A 237 -11.53 -10.99 5.46
N GLY A 238 -11.50 -11.62 4.29
CA GLY A 238 -10.72 -12.84 4.06
C GLY A 238 -9.19 -12.65 4.17
N LEU A 239 -8.71 -11.41 4.18
CA LEU A 239 -7.29 -11.07 4.33
C LEU A 239 -6.92 -10.67 5.76
N LEU A 240 -7.88 -10.65 6.69
CA LEU A 240 -7.63 -10.37 8.09
C LEU A 240 -6.81 -11.49 8.73
N LYS A 241 -5.92 -11.11 9.64
CA LYS A 241 -5.13 -12.04 10.44
C LYS A 241 -5.63 -12.00 11.87
N ASN A 242 -5.76 -13.18 12.46
CA ASN A 242 -6.05 -13.31 13.87
C ASN A 242 -4.91 -12.70 14.69
N PHE A 243 -5.27 -12.04 15.79
CA PHE A 243 -4.28 -11.56 16.74
C PHE A 243 -3.60 -12.73 17.44
N THR A 244 -2.30 -12.58 17.71
CA THR A 244 -1.53 -13.48 18.55
C THR A 244 -1.05 -12.74 19.81
N PRO A 245 -0.71 -13.45 20.91
CA PRO A 245 -0.18 -12.82 22.12
C PRO A 245 1.06 -11.93 21.87
N GLU A 246 1.82 -12.23 20.83
CA GLU A 246 3.01 -11.49 20.42
C GLU A 246 2.71 -10.10 19.84
N ASP A 247 1.48 -9.84 19.39
CA ASP A 247 1.09 -8.56 18.77
C ASP A 247 1.06 -7.39 19.75
N ARG A 248 0.93 -7.68 21.06
CA ARG A 248 0.99 -6.69 22.16
C ARG A 248 0.15 -5.42 21.90
N ILE A 249 -1.06 -5.59 21.37
CA ILE A 249 -1.93 -4.52 20.87
C ILE A 249 -2.17 -3.44 21.92
N VAL A 250 -2.44 -3.83 23.16
CA VAL A 250 -2.65 -2.90 24.28
C VAL A 250 -1.41 -2.03 24.50
N ASN A 251 -0.22 -2.63 24.53
CA ASN A 251 1.04 -1.88 24.72
C ASN A 251 1.29 -0.91 23.56
N ARG A 252 1.01 -1.32 22.32
CA ARG A 252 1.12 -0.45 21.14
C ARG A 252 0.15 0.73 21.22
N PHE A 253 -1.07 0.49 21.70
CA PHE A 253 -2.04 1.56 21.92
C PHE A 253 -1.58 2.52 23.01
N GLU A 254 -1.12 2.03 24.16
CA GLU A 254 -0.54 2.87 25.22
C GLU A 254 0.67 3.68 24.75
N GLU A 255 1.48 3.12 23.87
CA GLU A 255 2.58 3.82 23.22
C GLU A 255 2.08 4.93 22.30
N ILE A 256 1.07 4.69 21.47
CA ILE A 256 0.44 5.72 20.63
C ILE A 256 -0.11 6.87 21.49
N LEU A 257 -0.82 6.56 22.57
CA LEU A 257 -1.36 7.58 23.47
C LEU A 257 -0.27 8.45 24.10
N ARG A 258 0.84 7.82 24.54
CA ARG A 258 2.00 8.52 25.10
C ARG A 258 2.65 9.44 24.08
N HIS A 259 2.85 8.98 22.85
CA HIS A 259 3.43 9.80 21.78
C HIS A 259 2.54 11.00 21.41
N ASN A 260 1.22 10.86 21.54
CA ASN A 260 0.25 11.92 21.22
C ASN A 260 -0.16 12.77 22.43
N ASN A 261 0.56 12.67 23.57
CA ASN A 261 0.28 13.41 24.80
C ASN A 261 -1.16 13.25 25.32
N VAL A 262 -1.78 12.09 25.10
CA VAL A 262 -3.12 11.79 25.63
C VAL A 262 -2.97 11.29 27.08
N SER A 263 -3.25 12.16 28.04
CA SER A 263 -3.07 11.88 29.48
C SER A 263 -4.27 11.19 30.15
N ASP A 264 -5.45 11.29 29.54
CA ASP A 264 -6.69 10.70 30.05
C ASP A 264 -6.82 9.23 29.64
N LYS A 265 -6.27 8.35 30.48
CA LYS A 265 -6.23 6.90 30.23
C LYS A 265 -7.62 6.26 30.22
N GLU A 266 -8.55 6.74 31.04
CA GLU A 266 -9.90 6.17 31.11
C GLU A 266 -10.69 6.48 29.84
N ASN A 267 -10.66 7.74 29.39
CA ASN A 267 -11.28 8.15 28.13
C ASN A 267 -10.63 7.45 26.92
N ALA A 268 -9.30 7.30 26.92
CA ALA A 268 -8.60 6.56 25.88
C ALA A 268 -8.98 5.07 25.86
N PHE A 269 -9.18 4.46 27.02
CA PHE A 269 -9.66 3.08 27.14
C PHE A 269 -11.09 2.92 26.61
N ASN A 270 -12.00 3.84 26.96
CA ASN A 270 -13.38 3.82 26.45
C ASN A 270 -13.42 3.90 24.91
N ARG A 271 -12.56 4.74 24.31
CA ARG A 271 -12.40 4.83 22.85
C ARG A 271 -11.87 3.55 22.23
N LEU A 272 -10.91 2.91 22.88
CA LEU A 272 -10.38 1.63 22.43
C LEU A 272 -11.48 0.56 22.44
N VAL A 273 -12.32 0.52 23.49
CA VAL A 273 -13.49 -0.38 23.55
C VAL A 273 -14.46 -0.07 22.41
N ALA A 274 -14.79 1.20 22.16
CA ALA A 274 -15.64 1.61 21.05
C ALA A 274 -15.09 1.15 19.68
N LEU A 275 -13.78 1.28 19.45
CA LEU A 275 -13.10 0.79 18.26
C LEU A 275 -13.17 -0.74 18.14
N PHE A 276 -13.01 -1.48 19.25
CA PHE A 276 -13.18 -2.94 19.24
C PHE A 276 -14.61 -3.35 18.88
N ILE A 277 -15.61 -2.64 19.40
CA ILE A 277 -17.02 -2.88 19.05
C ILE A 277 -17.23 -2.66 17.55
N CYS A 278 -16.70 -1.58 16.98
CA CYS A 278 -16.76 -1.30 15.54
C CYS A 278 -16.13 -2.42 14.71
N LYS A 279 -14.94 -2.88 15.11
CA LYS A 279 -14.24 -3.99 14.46
C LYS A 279 -15.07 -5.27 14.47
N LEU A 280 -15.59 -5.64 15.64
CA LEU A 280 -16.34 -6.90 15.83
C LEU A 280 -17.61 -6.91 14.98
N VAL A 281 -18.41 -5.84 15.00
CA VAL A 281 -19.66 -5.79 14.23
C VAL A 281 -19.39 -5.80 12.72
N ASP A 282 -18.37 -5.07 12.26
CA ASP A 282 -17.98 -5.04 10.85
C ASP A 282 -17.54 -6.43 10.37
N GLU A 283 -16.64 -7.07 11.12
CA GLU A 283 -16.16 -8.41 10.77
C GLU A 283 -17.27 -9.46 10.81
N MET A 284 -18.19 -9.41 11.77
CA MET A 284 -19.27 -10.39 11.86
C MET A 284 -20.26 -10.31 10.70
N LYS A 285 -20.50 -9.10 10.17
CA LYS A 285 -21.50 -8.87 9.10
C LYS A 285 -20.98 -9.11 7.69
N LYS A 286 -19.66 -9.06 7.50
CA LYS A 286 -19.01 -9.17 6.19
C LYS A 286 -18.75 -10.62 5.80
N GLN A 287 -18.74 -10.92 4.52
CA GLN A 287 -18.21 -12.16 3.96
C GLN A 287 -16.73 -11.98 3.59
N ASP A 288 -16.01 -13.08 3.34
CA ASP A 288 -14.56 -13.04 3.07
C ASP A 288 -14.19 -12.15 1.87
N SER A 289 -15.07 -12.10 0.86
CA SER A 289 -14.91 -11.23 -0.31
C SER A 289 -15.20 -9.77 -0.04
N ASP A 290 -15.82 -9.41 1.09
CA ASP A 290 -16.27 -8.05 1.32
C ASP A 290 -15.14 -7.17 1.88
N VAL A 291 -15.16 -5.91 1.46
CA VAL A 291 -14.30 -4.87 2.02
C VAL A 291 -14.80 -4.52 3.42
N VAL A 292 -13.89 -4.57 4.40
CA VAL A 292 -14.20 -4.15 5.78
C VAL A 292 -14.31 -2.63 5.86
N ASP A 293 -15.20 -2.12 6.70
CA ASP A 293 -15.40 -0.69 6.90
C ASP A 293 -14.57 -0.15 8.08
N PHE A 294 -14.17 -1.01 9.02
CA PHE A 294 -13.24 -0.70 10.11
C PHE A 294 -11.78 -0.66 9.60
N GLN A 295 -11.48 0.33 8.77
CA GLN A 295 -10.14 0.62 8.27
C GLN A 295 -10.03 2.08 7.82
N TYR A 296 -8.81 2.57 7.64
CA TYR A 296 -8.55 3.79 6.87
C TYR A 296 -8.26 3.42 5.40
N LYS A 297 -9.09 3.89 4.47
CA LYS A 297 -8.99 3.65 3.03
C LYS A 297 -8.16 4.78 2.40
N GLN A 298 -6.87 4.54 2.25
CA GLN A 298 -5.91 5.53 1.74
C GLN A 298 -6.34 6.07 0.36
N GLY A 299 -6.34 7.40 0.22
CA GLY A 299 -6.76 8.09 -1.00
C GLY A 299 -8.27 8.14 -1.26
N GLN A 300 -9.09 7.52 -0.41
CA GLN A 300 -10.56 7.59 -0.49
C GLN A 300 -11.14 8.34 0.71
N ASP A 301 -10.60 8.09 1.90
CA ASP A 301 -11.11 8.70 3.13
C ASP A 301 -10.63 10.13 3.35
N THR A 302 -11.50 10.94 3.92
CA THR A 302 -11.14 12.12 4.69
C THR A 302 -11.29 11.81 6.19
N TYR A 303 -10.82 12.71 7.04
CA TYR A 303 -11.04 12.60 8.49
C TYR A 303 -12.54 12.46 8.81
N GLU A 304 -13.39 13.26 8.15
CA GLU A 304 -14.84 13.26 8.33
C GLU A 304 -15.48 11.95 7.88
N SER A 305 -15.11 11.41 6.71
CA SER A 305 -15.71 10.17 6.20
C SER A 305 -15.31 8.94 7.04
N LEU A 306 -14.07 8.92 7.55
CA LEU A 306 -13.63 7.88 8.47
C LEU A 306 -14.40 7.96 9.80
N GLN A 307 -14.52 9.18 10.36
CA GLN A 307 -15.22 9.39 11.62
C GLN A 307 -16.69 8.98 11.51
N ASP A 308 -17.37 9.38 10.43
CA ASP A 308 -18.77 9.02 10.16
C ASP A 308 -18.95 7.50 10.07
N ARG A 309 -18.06 6.81 9.34
CA ARG A 309 -18.08 5.35 9.21
C ARG A 309 -17.86 4.64 10.55
N LEU A 310 -16.95 5.13 11.38
CA LEU A 310 -16.73 4.59 12.73
C LEU A 310 -17.95 4.80 13.63
N GLN A 311 -18.60 5.96 13.57
CA GLN A 311 -19.82 6.24 14.35
C GLN A 311 -20.96 5.29 13.96
N HIS A 312 -21.16 5.06 12.66
CA HIS A 312 -22.15 4.12 12.17
C HIS A 312 -21.87 2.69 12.64
N LEU A 313 -20.63 2.20 12.53
CA LEU A 313 -20.24 0.88 13.06
C LEU A 313 -20.46 0.78 14.57
N HIS A 314 -20.07 1.80 15.32
CA HIS A 314 -20.26 1.82 16.77
C HIS A 314 -21.73 1.71 17.17
N GLN A 315 -22.61 2.46 16.51
CA GLN A 315 -24.05 2.41 16.73
C GLN A 315 -24.58 0.99 16.51
N GLN A 316 -24.19 0.33 15.41
CA GLN A 316 -24.61 -1.03 15.12
C GLN A 316 -24.14 -2.01 16.19
N GLY A 317 -22.86 -1.93 16.57
CA GLY A 317 -22.30 -2.83 17.58
C GLY A 317 -22.92 -2.64 18.95
N MET A 318 -23.26 -1.41 19.34
CA MET A 318 -23.93 -1.13 20.61
C MET A 318 -25.38 -1.66 20.64
N GLY A 319 -26.09 -1.60 19.51
CA GLY A 319 -27.38 -2.24 19.35
C GLY A 319 -27.30 -3.78 19.45
N GLU A 320 -26.31 -4.38 18.81
CA GLU A 320 -26.19 -5.85 18.71
C GLU A 320 -25.61 -6.51 19.97
N PHE A 321 -24.53 -5.96 20.52
CA PHE A 321 -23.81 -6.58 21.64
C PHE A 321 -24.32 -6.12 23.00
N MET A 322 -24.71 -4.85 23.12
CA MET A 322 -25.09 -4.23 24.40
C MET A 322 -26.60 -4.09 24.56
N LYS A 323 -27.39 -4.29 23.48
CA LYS A 323 -28.84 -4.00 23.43
C LYS A 323 -29.16 -2.55 23.83
N GLU A 324 -28.20 -1.64 23.62
CA GLU A 324 -28.33 -0.22 23.91
C GLU A 324 -28.58 0.56 22.62
N THR A 325 -29.50 1.53 22.65
CA THR A 325 -29.79 2.37 21.48
C THR A 325 -28.92 3.62 21.52
N ILE A 326 -27.87 3.65 20.70
CA ILE A 326 -27.09 4.87 20.46
C ILE A 326 -27.74 5.70 19.36
N PHE A 327 -27.84 7.00 19.58
CA PHE A 327 -28.34 7.94 18.59
C PHE A 327 -27.19 8.39 17.67
N TYR A 328 -27.33 8.10 16.38
CA TYR A 328 -26.43 8.51 15.31
C TYR A 328 -27.23 9.31 14.27
N VAL A 329 -26.59 10.33 13.70
CA VAL A 329 -27.18 11.19 12.68
C VAL A 329 -26.35 11.02 11.42
N GLU A 330 -26.93 10.38 10.41
CA GLU A 330 -26.28 10.13 9.12
C GLU A 330 -25.95 11.44 8.39
N ALA A 331 -24.88 11.43 7.57
CA ALA A 331 -24.39 12.61 6.87
C ALA A 331 -25.42 13.26 5.92
N ASP A 332 -26.33 12.46 5.35
CA ASP A 332 -27.40 12.90 4.46
C ASP A 332 -28.66 13.39 5.22
N TYR A 333 -28.63 13.44 6.56
CA TYR A 333 -29.79 13.78 7.38
C TYR A 333 -30.42 15.11 6.96
N ALA A 334 -29.60 16.14 6.70
CA ALA A 334 -30.10 17.43 6.25
C ALA A 334 -30.82 17.33 4.90
N GLU A 335 -30.22 16.63 3.93
CA GLU A 335 -30.80 16.44 2.61
C GLU A 335 -32.11 15.64 2.68
N ARG A 336 -32.14 14.56 3.45
CA ARG A 336 -33.38 13.81 3.70
C ARG A 336 -34.42 14.64 4.41
N LEU A 337 -34.06 15.38 5.46
CA LEU A 337 -34.98 16.25 6.18
C LEU A 337 -35.65 17.26 5.24
N PHE A 338 -34.88 17.91 4.36
CA PHE A 338 -35.41 18.90 3.42
C PHE A 338 -36.11 18.28 2.19
N THR A 339 -35.76 17.05 1.80
CA THR A 339 -36.43 16.32 0.73
C THR A 339 -37.77 15.73 1.20
N GLN A 340 -37.81 15.22 2.43
CA GLN A 340 -38.94 14.50 3.00
C GLN A 340 -40.02 15.45 3.53
N TYR A 341 -39.63 16.63 4.04
CA TYR A 341 -40.56 17.63 4.56
C TYR A 341 -40.63 18.87 3.65
N THR A 342 -41.39 18.78 2.54
CA THR A 342 -41.64 19.92 1.65
C THR A 342 -42.94 20.67 1.99
N GLY A 343 -42.93 22.00 1.86
CA GLY A 343 -44.11 22.85 2.02
C GLY A 343 -44.72 22.88 3.44
N ARG A 344 -45.97 22.43 3.59
CA ARG A 344 -46.79 22.60 4.83
C ARG A 344 -46.32 21.78 6.04
N GLN A 345 -45.33 20.89 5.90
CA GLN A 345 -44.80 20.06 6.99
C GLN A 345 -43.60 20.68 7.74
N ARG A 346 -43.32 21.97 7.50
CA ARG A 346 -42.20 22.72 8.11
C ARG A 346 -42.12 22.62 9.65
N LYS A 347 -43.26 22.55 10.35
CA LYS A 347 -43.27 22.40 11.81
C LYS A 347 -42.70 21.05 12.28
N VAL A 348 -43.01 19.98 11.55
CA VAL A 348 -42.50 18.62 11.85
C VAL A 348 -41.00 18.53 11.59
N ALA A 349 -40.51 19.16 10.50
CA ALA A 349 -39.07 19.26 10.24
C ALA A 349 -38.31 20.04 11.34
N ILE A 350 -38.91 21.12 11.86
CA ILE A 350 -38.34 21.90 12.97
C ILE A 350 -38.33 21.09 14.26
N GLU A 351 -39.39 20.33 14.54
CA GLU A 351 -39.46 19.44 15.71
C GLU A 351 -38.44 18.31 15.64
N ASP A 352 -38.30 17.67 14.48
CA ASP A 352 -37.31 16.61 14.24
C ASP A 352 -35.88 17.15 14.36
N LEU A 353 -35.60 18.30 13.75
CA LEU A 353 -34.32 19.00 13.91
C LEU A 353 -34.03 19.37 15.37
N ASN A 354 -35.01 19.92 16.09
CA ASN A 354 -34.85 20.28 17.50
C ASN A 354 -34.64 19.05 18.38
N ARG A 355 -35.32 17.94 18.08
CA ARG A 355 -35.12 16.66 18.76
C ARG A 355 -33.71 16.14 18.53
N THR A 356 -33.27 16.09 17.28
CA THR A 356 -31.92 15.69 16.88
C THR A 356 -30.85 16.57 17.55
N ILE A 357 -31.01 17.90 17.54
CA ILE A 357 -30.12 18.84 18.23
C ILE A 357 -30.13 18.60 19.75
N ARG A 358 -31.29 18.33 20.36
CA ARG A 358 -31.38 18.04 21.79
C ARG A 358 -30.66 16.75 22.15
N ILE A 359 -30.76 15.72 21.30
CA ILE A 359 -30.05 14.46 21.50
C ILE A 359 -28.53 14.68 21.35
N LEU A 360 -28.09 15.40 20.32
CA LEU A 360 -26.68 15.80 20.14
C LEU A 360 -26.13 16.70 21.26
N LYS A 361 -26.98 17.48 21.93
CA LYS A 361 -26.56 18.39 23.01
C LYS A 361 -26.46 17.72 24.38
N PHE A 362 -27.31 16.74 24.66
CA PHE A 362 -27.49 16.22 26.03
C PHE A 362 -27.28 14.71 26.17
N TYR A 363 -27.26 13.95 25.07
CA TYR A 363 -27.29 12.49 25.11
C TYR A 363 -26.29 11.83 24.15
N SER A 364 -25.62 12.58 23.27
CA SER A 364 -24.52 12.04 22.47
C SER A 364 -23.22 12.13 23.26
N ASN A 365 -22.59 10.99 23.52
CA ASN A 365 -21.21 10.95 23.94
C ASN A 365 -20.31 10.97 22.70
N ASN A 366 -19.27 11.82 22.69
CA ASN A 366 -18.42 11.95 21.51
C ASN A 366 -17.29 10.92 21.56
N ASP A 367 -17.68 9.64 21.42
CA ASP A 367 -16.81 8.47 21.61
C ASP A 367 -15.63 8.43 20.62
N PHE A 368 -15.59 9.29 19.61
CA PHE A 368 -14.53 9.38 18.60
C PHE A 368 -13.82 10.75 18.49
N ALA A 369 -14.03 11.72 19.40
CA ALA A 369 -13.33 13.01 19.34
C ALA A 369 -11.92 12.98 19.98
N PHE A 370 -10.88 12.54 19.25
CA PHE A 370 -9.54 12.28 19.82
C PHE A 370 -8.79 13.52 20.33
N LYS A 371 -9.20 14.72 19.90
CA LYS A 371 -8.83 16.01 20.50
C LYS A 371 -10.12 16.73 20.87
N ASP A 372 -10.17 17.36 22.05
CA ASP A 372 -11.22 18.32 22.34
C ASP A 372 -11.15 19.44 21.29
N VAL A 373 -12.10 19.48 20.38
CA VAL A 373 -12.21 20.56 19.41
C VAL A 373 -12.73 21.78 20.16
N HIS A 374 -11.82 22.53 20.79
CA HIS A 374 -12.11 23.86 21.26
C HIS A 374 -12.27 24.77 20.02
N ASN A 375 -13.53 25.03 19.64
CA ASN A 375 -14.01 26.02 18.68
C ASN A 375 -13.13 26.29 17.45
N LYS A 376 -13.67 26.04 16.25
CA LYS A 376 -13.20 26.70 15.02
C LYS A 376 -13.14 28.21 15.28
N VAL A 377 -11.92 28.73 15.41
CA VAL A 377 -11.50 30.13 15.36
C VAL A 377 -12.46 31.11 16.06
N ARG A 378 -12.13 31.51 17.30
CA ARG A 378 -12.54 32.83 17.79
C ARG A 378 -11.89 33.86 16.88
N THR A 379 -12.61 34.27 15.84
CA THR A 379 -12.33 35.52 15.14
C THR A 379 -12.77 36.60 16.13
N VAL A 380 -11.81 37.11 16.90
CA VAL A 380 -11.99 38.36 17.62
C VAL A 380 -11.60 39.44 16.61
N PHE A 381 -12.55 40.33 16.31
CA PHE A 381 -12.34 41.53 15.51
C PHE A 381 -11.24 42.42 16.07
#